data_AF-A0A9E4HVM6-F1
#
_entry.id   AF-A0A9E4HVM6-F1
#
_cell.length_a   1.000
_cell.length_b   1.000
_cell.length_c   1.000
_cell.angle_alpha   90.00
_cell.angle_beta   90.00
_cell.angle_gamma   90.00
#
_symmetry.space_group_name_H-M   'P 1'
#
loop_
_entity.id
_entity.type
_entity.pdbx_description
1 polymer ?
#
loop_
_entity_poly.entity_id
_entity_poly.type
_entity_poly.pdbx_seq_one_letter_code
_entity_poly.pdbx_strand_id
1 'polypeptide(L)'
;MRVFAVSLAVAGLLVPAAANAQESLDPERDELYARYMSIPSLIKGGVICPDAGPLGSAACAVNWMADGQSFWFAEGQPDQTVIQRADPATGTTEPLFDTERLREALAPVLGHEPPYRGLPFDRFTFSGEGESERTVRFTVEDRGFELDLDSYSVTP
;
A
#
# COMPACT_ATOMS: atom_id res chain seq x y z
N MET A 1 36.87 -12.36 80.26
CA MET A 1 37.94 -11.94 79.34
C MET A 1 38.18 -13.04 78.32
N ARG A 2 37.57 -12.93 77.13
CA ARG A 2 37.86 -13.69 75.90
C ARG A 2 37.46 -12.80 74.71
N VAL A 3 38.36 -12.69 73.74
CA VAL A 3 38.36 -11.74 72.61
C VAL A 3 38.09 -12.49 71.30
N PHE A 4 37.61 -11.73 70.30
CA PHE A 4 37.55 -11.98 68.84
C PHE A 4 36.43 -12.87 68.28
N ALA A 5 35.57 -12.28 67.44
CA ALA A 5 35.75 -12.27 65.99
C ALA A 5 34.78 -11.28 65.32
N VAL A 6 35.32 -10.29 64.60
CA VAL A 6 34.58 -9.47 63.65
C VAL A 6 34.52 -10.27 62.35
N SER A 7 33.33 -10.73 61.96
CA SER A 7 33.09 -11.27 60.62
C SER A 7 32.39 -10.23 59.77
N LEU A 8 33.18 -9.70 58.83
CA LEU A 8 32.75 -8.87 57.71
C LEU A 8 32.01 -9.79 56.71
N ALA A 9 30.68 -9.70 56.63
CA ALA A 9 29.92 -10.35 55.55
C ALA A 9 29.58 -9.31 54.49
N VAL A 10 30.19 -9.50 53.32
CA VAL A 10 30.05 -8.70 52.11
C VAL A 10 28.60 -8.70 51.63
N ALA A 11 28.15 -7.52 51.21
CA ALA A 11 26.85 -7.23 50.65
C ALA A 11 26.53 -8.11 49.42
N GLY A 12 25.43 -8.86 49.51
CA GLY A 12 24.71 -9.38 48.35
C GLY A 12 23.49 -8.50 48.12
N LEU A 13 23.63 -7.44 47.32
CA LEU A 13 22.47 -6.73 46.78
C LEU A 13 21.85 -7.66 45.74
N LEU A 14 20.86 -8.45 46.15
CA LEU A 14 19.99 -9.18 45.22
C LEU A 14 19.18 -8.13 44.46
N VAL A 15 19.70 -7.69 43.32
CA VAL A 15 18.90 -7.03 42.30
C VAL A 15 17.96 -8.11 41.77
N PRO A 16 16.64 -8.05 42.00
CA PRO A 16 15.75 -8.92 41.26
C PRO A 16 15.96 -8.56 39.79
N ALA A 17 16.44 -9.52 39.01
CA ALA A 17 16.43 -9.42 37.57
C ALA A 17 14.99 -9.06 37.18
N ALA A 18 14.80 -7.82 36.71
CA ALA A 18 13.68 -7.52 35.85
C ALA A 18 13.87 -8.44 34.64
N ALA A 19 13.32 -9.66 34.74
CA ALA A 19 13.25 -10.60 33.66
C ALA A 19 12.50 -9.85 32.57
N ASN A 20 13.27 -9.44 31.57
CA ASN A 20 12.85 -8.69 30.41
C ASN A 20 11.49 -9.24 29.97
N ALA A 21 10.45 -8.42 30.10
CA ALA A 21 9.27 -8.59 29.28
C ALA A 21 9.77 -8.35 27.85
N GLN A 22 10.31 -9.40 27.25
CA GLN A 22 10.47 -9.46 25.82
C GLN A 22 9.03 -9.49 25.34
N GLU A 23 8.52 -8.30 25.04
CA GLU A 23 7.23 -8.10 24.41
C GLU A 23 7.29 -8.95 23.15
N SER A 24 6.72 -10.16 23.23
CA SER A 24 6.66 -11.07 22.10
C SER A 24 5.81 -10.34 21.09
N LEU A 25 6.46 -9.75 20.10
CA LEU A 25 5.76 -9.11 19.04
C LEU A 25 4.91 -10.21 18.40
N ASP A 26 3.60 -9.99 18.40
CA ASP A 26 2.66 -10.88 17.73
C ASP A 26 3.18 -11.12 16.31
N PRO A 27 3.40 -12.36 15.85
CA PRO A 27 3.92 -12.63 14.51
C PRO A 27 3.09 -11.94 13.42
N GLU A 28 1.78 -11.79 13.62
CA GLU A 28 0.90 -11.05 12.70
C GLU A 28 1.26 -9.55 12.62
N ARG A 29 1.64 -8.95 13.76
CA ARG A 29 2.10 -7.55 13.83
C ARG A 29 3.46 -7.36 13.15
N ASP A 30 4.37 -8.31 13.31
CA ASP A 30 5.71 -8.24 12.70
C ASP A 30 5.64 -8.37 11.18
N GLU A 31 4.79 -9.27 10.68
CA GLU A 31 4.54 -9.42 9.25
C GLU A 31 3.88 -8.16 8.65
N LEU A 32 2.91 -7.57 9.35
CA LEU A 32 2.31 -6.29 8.96
C LEU A 32 3.36 -5.16 8.91
N TYR A 33 4.23 -5.09 9.91
CA TYR A 33 5.29 -4.08 10.00
C TYR A 33 6.33 -4.24 8.87
N ALA A 34 6.78 -5.47 8.62
CA ALA A 34 7.73 -5.75 7.54
C ALA A 34 7.17 -5.36 6.17
N ARG A 35 5.89 -5.65 5.93
CA ARG A 35 5.15 -5.25 4.72
C ARG A 35 5.04 -3.73 4.57
N TYR A 36 4.78 -3.00 5.65
CA TYR A 36 4.77 -1.54 5.60
C TYR A 36 6.16 -0.96 5.25
N MET A 37 7.22 -1.57 5.78
CA MET A 37 8.60 -1.14 5.55
C MET A 37 9.12 -1.44 4.14
N SER A 38 8.52 -2.38 3.39
CA SER A 38 8.94 -2.68 2.01
C SER A 38 8.37 -1.72 0.97
N ILE A 39 7.27 -1.01 1.28
CA ILE A 39 6.56 -0.09 0.37
C ILE A 39 7.52 0.87 -0.38
N PRO A 40 8.48 1.57 0.28
CA PRO A 40 9.32 2.54 -0.42
C PRO A 40 10.21 1.93 -1.51
N SER A 41 10.57 0.65 -1.38
CA SER A 41 11.41 -0.04 -2.37
C SER A 41 10.65 -0.43 -3.64
N LEU A 42 9.32 -0.51 -3.55
CA LEU A 42 8.44 -0.93 -4.65
C LEU A 42 8.07 0.22 -5.58
N ILE A 43 8.29 1.46 -5.15
CA ILE A 43 7.87 2.64 -5.86
C ILE A 43 9.09 3.29 -6.50
N LYS A 44 9.23 3.12 -7.82
CA LYS A 44 10.42 3.56 -8.57
C LYS A 44 10.33 5.02 -9.02
N GLY A 45 9.14 5.60 -8.96
CA GLY A 45 8.82 6.98 -9.29
C GLY A 45 7.31 7.22 -9.22
N GLY A 46 6.87 8.45 -9.47
CA GLY A 46 5.44 8.81 -9.39
C GLY A 46 5.07 9.60 -8.15
N VAL A 47 3.82 10.06 -8.11
CA VAL A 47 3.27 10.77 -6.95
C VAL A 47 2.66 9.74 -6.02
N ILE A 48 3.35 9.42 -4.93
CA ILE A 48 2.69 8.84 -3.76
C ILE A 48 2.06 10.02 -3.02
N CYS A 49 0.76 10.22 -3.21
CA CYS A 49 -0.06 11.26 -2.60
C CYS A 49 0.24 12.71 -3.07
N PRO A 50 -0.59 13.33 -3.93
CA PRO A 50 -0.61 14.79 -4.05
C PRO A 50 -1.35 15.45 -2.85
N ASP A 51 -2.23 14.71 -2.18
CA ASP A 51 -3.10 15.24 -1.12
C ASP A 51 -2.62 14.80 0.27
N ALA A 52 -1.52 15.40 0.73
CA ALA A 52 -1.34 15.57 2.17
C ALA A 52 -2.47 16.50 2.64
N GLY A 53 -3.41 16.00 3.44
CA GLY A 53 -4.39 16.86 4.09
C GLY A 53 -3.71 18.01 4.86
N PRO A 54 -4.46 19.04 5.32
CA PRO A 54 -3.92 20.29 5.86
C PRO A 54 -2.98 20.16 7.08
N LEU A 55 -2.78 18.94 7.58
CA LEU A 55 -1.92 18.62 8.72
C LEU A 55 -0.57 17.99 8.31
N GLY A 56 -0.21 17.95 7.02
CA GLY A 56 1.16 17.64 6.58
C GLY A 56 1.66 16.22 6.87
N SER A 57 0.82 15.33 7.37
CA SER A 57 1.10 13.90 7.37
C SER A 57 0.69 13.35 6.01
N ALA A 58 1.63 13.32 5.07
CA ALA A 58 1.55 12.42 3.94
C ALA A 58 1.67 10.99 4.50
N ALA A 59 0.59 10.48 5.11
CA ALA A 59 0.42 9.04 5.16
C ALA A 59 0.27 8.63 3.69
N CYS A 60 1.32 8.03 3.14
CA CYS A 60 1.28 7.32 1.88
C CYS A 60 0.17 6.27 1.99
N ALA A 61 -1.07 6.67 1.73
CA ALA A 61 -2.20 5.77 1.72
C ALA A 61 -2.07 4.96 0.44
N VAL A 62 -1.21 3.94 0.49
CA VAL A 62 -1.28 2.84 -0.44
C VAL A 62 -2.71 2.34 -0.45
N ASN A 63 -3.30 2.24 -1.63
CA ASN A 63 -4.68 1.81 -1.75
C ASN A 63 -4.68 0.29 -1.69
N TRP A 64 -5.01 -0.25 -0.51
CA TRP A 64 -5.08 -1.70 -0.31
C TRP A 64 -6.11 -2.32 -1.23
N MET A 65 -5.72 -3.45 -1.81
CA MET A 65 -6.64 -4.35 -2.52
C MET A 65 -7.50 -5.08 -1.47
N ALA A 66 -8.60 -5.68 -1.92
CA ALA A 66 -9.55 -6.42 -1.08
C ALA A 66 -8.91 -7.63 -0.38
N ASP A 67 -7.83 -8.18 -0.94
CA ASP A 67 -7.04 -9.26 -0.32
C ASP A 67 -6.32 -8.82 0.97
N GLY A 68 -6.18 -7.50 1.21
CA GLY A 68 -5.41 -6.92 2.31
C GLY A 68 -3.91 -7.26 2.27
N GLN A 69 -3.43 -7.95 1.24
CA GLN A 69 -2.04 -8.35 1.05
C GLN A 69 -1.32 -7.47 0.04
N SER A 70 -2.04 -7.06 -1.00
CA SER A 70 -1.53 -6.27 -2.11
C SER A 70 -2.07 -4.84 -2.02
N PHE A 71 -1.37 -3.90 -2.66
CA PHE A 71 -1.85 -2.51 -2.79
C PHE A 71 -1.59 -1.99 -4.19
N TRP A 72 -2.30 -0.95 -4.60
CA TRP A 72 -2.02 -0.28 -5.87
C TRP A 72 -1.52 1.16 -5.69
N PHE A 73 -0.76 1.62 -6.67
CA PHE A 73 -0.28 3.00 -6.77
C PHE A 73 -0.17 3.43 -8.23
N ALA A 74 -0.32 4.73 -8.49
CA ALA A 74 -0.06 5.30 -9.81
C ALA A 74 1.40 5.76 -9.91
N GLU A 75 2.05 5.44 -11.02
CA GLU A 75 3.39 5.91 -11.36
C GLU A 75 3.51 6.30 -12.83
N GLY A 76 4.66 6.86 -13.19
CA GLY A 76 4.94 7.37 -14.54
C GLY A 76 4.84 8.89 -14.64
N GLN A 77 5.13 9.39 -15.84
CA GLN A 77 4.91 10.80 -16.19
C GLN A 77 3.42 11.04 -16.44
N PRO A 78 2.91 12.29 -16.33
CA PRO A 78 1.49 12.59 -16.55
C PRO A 78 0.94 12.14 -17.92
N ASP A 79 1.79 11.99 -18.93
CA ASP A 79 1.44 11.51 -20.27
C ASP A 79 1.58 9.97 -20.44
N GLN A 80 2.09 9.28 -19.42
CA GLN A 80 2.42 7.86 -19.42
C GLN A 80 2.04 7.20 -18.09
N THR A 81 0.96 7.68 -17.46
CA THR A 81 0.47 7.11 -16.20
C THR A 81 0.19 5.62 -16.34
N VAL A 82 0.73 4.84 -15.42
CA VAL A 82 0.46 3.42 -15.25
C VAL A 82 0.08 3.20 -13.79
N ILE A 83 -0.97 2.41 -13.57
CA ILE A 83 -1.33 1.99 -12.22
C ILE A 83 -0.79 0.59 -12.00
N GLN A 84 0.05 0.45 -10.98
CA GLN A 84 0.71 -0.79 -10.60
C GLN A 84 0.01 -1.41 -9.40
N ARG A 85 -0.12 -2.74 -9.41
CA ARG A 85 -0.35 -3.57 -8.22
C ARG A 85 1.00 -4.02 -7.66
N ALA A 86 1.18 -3.85 -6.36
CA ALA A 86 2.36 -4.28 -5.63
C ALA A 86 2.00 -5.41 -4.67
N ASP A 87 2.82 -6.46 -4.70
CA ASP A 87 2.84 -7.49 -3.68
C ASP A 87 4.08 -7.27 -2.78
N PRO A 88 3.88 -6.77 -1.55
CA PRO A 88 4.97 -6.50 -0.61
C PRO A 88 5.61 -7.75 -0.03
N ALA A 89 4.96 -8.92 -0.07
CA ALA A 89 5.52 -10.17 0.41
C ALA A 89 6.54 -10.74 -0.56
N THR A 90 6.28 -10.62 -1.86
CA THR A 90 7.22 -11.04 -2.92
C THR A 90 8.14 -9.92 -3.39
N GLY A 91 7.81 -8.67 -3.08
CA GLY A 91 8.55 -7.50 -3.51
C GLY A 91 8.38 -7.20 -5.00
N THR A 92 7.25 -7.63 -5.58
CA THR A 92 6.97 -7.51 -7.01
C THR A 92 5.92 -6.44 -7.30
N THR A 93 5.98 -5.89 -8.51
CA THR A 93 5.01 -4.90 -9.02
C THR A 93 4.62 -5.26 -10.45
N GLU A 94 3.34 -5.18 -10.78
CA GLU A 94 2.81 -5.45 -12.11
C GLU A 94 1.69 -4.49 -12.49
N PRO A 95 1.46 -4.22 -13.79
CA PRO A 95 0.37 -3.34 -14.20
C PRO A 95 -0.99 -3.91 -13.79
N LEU A 96 -1.79 -3.09 -13.10
CA LEU A 96 -3.16 -3.47 -12.71
C LEU A 96 -4.11 -3.44 -13.92
N PHE A 97 -3.83 -2.58 -14.90
CA PHE A 97 -4.60 -2.44 -16.12
C PHE A 97 -3.72 -2.71 -17.34
N ASP A 98 -4.30 -3.39 -18.32
CA ASP A 98 -3.84 -3.38 -19.70
C ASP A 98 -4.17 -2.00 -20.29
N THR A 99 -3.16 -1.14 -20.35
CA THR A 99 -3.31 0.26 -20.75
C THR A 99 -3.78 0.39 -22.19
N GLU A 100 -3.26 -0.45 -23.10
CA GLU A 100 -3.62 -0.42 -24.51
C GLU A 100 -5.08 -0.82 -24.68
N ARG A 101 -5.47 -1.98 -24.11
CA ARG A 101 -6.83 -2.50 -24.20
C ARG A 101 -7.87 -1.56 -23.57
N LEU A 102 -7.53 -0.93 -22.45
CA LEU A 102 -8.44 0.03 -21.80
C LEU A 102 -8.63 1.30 -22.64
N ARG A 103 -7.57 1.83 -23.24
CA ARG A 103 -7.67 3.01 -24.10
C ARG A 103 -8.53 2.72 -25.33
N GLU A 104 -8.35 1.57 -25.95
CA GLU A 104 -9.19 1.10 -27.07
C GLU A 104 -10.66 0.97 -26.68
N ALA A 105 -10.94 0.42 -25.49
CA ALA A 105 -12.31 0.28 -24.99
C ALA A 105 -12.96 1.63 -24.64
N LEU A 106 -12.17 2.62 -24.22
CA LEU A 106 -12.64 3.92 -23.79
C LEU A 106 -12.91 4.88 -24.95
N ALA A 107 -12.11 4.82 -26.03
CA ALA A 107 -12.24 5.67 -27.22
C ALA A 107 -13.67 5.76 -27.80
N PRO A 108 -14.43 4.67 -28.01
CA PRO A 108 -15.80 4.77 -28.53
C PRO A 108 -16.79 5.41 -27.55
N VAL A 109 -16.54 5.33 -26.23
CA VAL A 109 -17.42 5.88 -25.19
C VAL A 109 -17.15 7.37 -24.95
N LEU A 110 -15.90 7.81 -25.14
CA LEU A 110 -15.53 9.23 -25.15
C LEU A 110 -15.94 9.92 -26.46
N GLY A 111 -15.86 9.20 -27.59
CA GLY A 111 -16.10 9.75 -28.92
C GLY A 111 -14.84 10.29 -29.60
N HIS A 112 -13.67 10.12 -28.97
CA HIS A 112 -12.35 10.41 -29.51
C HIS A 112 -11.29 9.56 -28.79
N GLU A 113 -10.08 9.55 -29.31
CA GLU A 113 -8.94 8.89 -28.65
C GLU A 113 -8.60 9.64 -27.34
N PRO A 114 -8.41 8.92 -26.21
CA PRO A 114 -7.93 9.54 -24.98
C PRO A 114 -6.57 10.22 -25.21
N PRO A 115 -6.29 11.38 -24.59
CA PRO A 115 -5.00 12.04 -24.74
C PRO A 115 -3.85 11.17 -24.20
N TYR A 116 -2.63 11.49 -24.63
CA TYR A 116 -1.38 10.87 -24.18
C TYR A 116 -1.28 9.36 -24.47
N ARG A 117 -0.35 8.66 -23.82
CA ARG A 117 -0.08 7.21 -24.04
C ARG A 117 -0.44 6.34 -22.84
N GLY A 118 -0.48 6.94 -21.65
CA GLY A 118 -0.88 6.25 -20.42
C GLY A 118 -2.38 6.20 -20.20
N LEU A 119 -2.76 5.81 -18.98
CA LEU A 119 -4.12 5.89 -18.48
C LEU A 119 -4.57 7.36 -18.37
N PRO A 120 -5.81 7.69 -18.79
CA PRO A 120 -6.35 9.04 -18.67
C PRO A 120 -6.87 9.38 -17.26
N PHE A 121 -6.50 8.58 -16.27
CA PHE A 121 -6.83 8.76 -14.86
C PHE A 121 -5.71 8.14 -14.00
N ASP A 122 -5.57 8.62 -12.78
CA ASP A 122 -4.61 8.13 -11.77
C ASP A 122 -5.32 7.62 -10.50
N ARG A 123 -6.65 7.68 -10.47
CA ARG A 123 -7.50 7.29 -9.34
C ARG A 123 -8.72 6.50 -9.83
N PHE A 124 -9.08 5.51 -9.04
CA PHE A 124 -10.28 4.70 -9.25
C PHE A 124 -10.73 4.08 -7.92
N THR A 125 -11.91 3.46 -7.94
CA THR A 125 -12.45 2.65 -6.83
C THR A 125 -13.03 1.35 -7.36
N PHE A 126 -12.93 0.26 -6.61
CA PHE A 126 -13.65 -0.97 -6.96
C PHE A 126 -15.15 -0.85 -6.63
N SER A 127 -16.00 -1.39 -7.49
CA SER A 127 -17.44 -1.51 -7.26
C SER A 127 -17.74 -2.86 -6.63
N GLY A 128 -18.16 -2.87 -5.37
CA GLY A 128 -18.55 -4.07 -4.62
C GLY A 128 -17.81 -4.19 -3.29
N GLU A 129 -18.44 -4.84 -2.32
CA GLU A 129 -17.80 -5.15 -1.04
C GLU A 129 -17.17 -6.55 -1.10
N GLY A 130 -15.92 -6.67 -0.63
CA GLY A 130 -15.41 -7.91 -0.04
C GLY A 130 -14.61 -8.87 -0.92
N GLU A 131 -14.99 -9.18 -2.17
CA GLU A 131 -14.37 -10.36 -2.83
C GLU A 131 -14.21 -10.30 -4.36
N SER A 132 -14.83 -9.34 -5.05
CA SER A 132 -14.75 -9.25 -6.51
C SER A 132 -14.31 -7.85 -6.93
N GLU A 133 -13.01 -7.63 -6.94
CA GLU A 133 -12.33 -6.47 -7.55
C GLU A 133 -12.40 -6.55 -9.08
N ARG A 134 -13.59 -6.78 -9.61
CA ARG A 134 -13.83 -7.01 -11.03
C ARG A 134 -14.25 -5.73 -11.74
N THR A 135 -15.02 -4.89 -11.05
CA THR A 135 -15.55 -3.66 -11.62
C THR A 135 -14.85 -2.47 -11.02
N VAL A 136 -14.36 -1.58 -11.88
CA VAL A 136 -13.56 -0.40 -11.54
C VAL A 136 -14.34 0.84 -11.94
N ARG A 137 -14.56 1.75 -11.00
CA ARG A 137 -15.11 3.08 -11.22
C ARG A 137 -14.01 4.11 -11.30
N PHE A 138 -14.03 4.94 -12.33
CA PHE A 138 -13.05 6.01 -12.52
C PHE A 138 -13.71 7.20 -13.21
N THR A 139 -12.97 8.30 -13.35
CA THR A 139 -13.45 9.54 -13.99
C THR A 139 -12.47 9.98 -15.05
N VAL A 140 -12.99 10.33 -16.23
CA VAL A 140 -12.23 10.93 -17.34
C VAL A 140 -13.05 12.10 -17.86
N GLU A 141 -12.44 13.27 -18.02
CA GLU A 141 -13.13 14.49 -18.52
C GLU A 141 -14.42 14.81 -17.74
N ASP A 142 -14.34 14.73 -16.41
CA ASP A 142 -15.46 14.97 -15.47
C ASP A 142 -16.66 14.02 -15.66
N ARG A 143 -16.49 12.91 -16.39
CA ARG A 143 -17.50 11.86 -16.61
C ARG A 143 -17.10 10.58 -15.89
N GLY A 144 -18.05 9.98 -15.18
CA GLY A 144 -17.89 8.68 -14.54
C GLY A 144 -17.96 7.55 -15.56
N PHE A 145 -17.19 6.49 -15.31
CA PHE A 145 -17.22 5.26 -16.07
C PHE A 145 -17.03 4.06 -15.16
N GLU A 146 -17.60 2.92 -15.58
CA GLU A 146 -17.34 1.60 -15.02
C GLU A 146 -16.61 0.74 -16.05
N LEU A 147 -15.56 0.06 -15.61
CA LEU A 147 -14.80 -0.93 -16.36
C LEU A 147 -14.96 -2.30 -15.71
N ASP A 148 -15.30 -3.31 -16.50
CA ASP A 148 -15.18 -4.72 -16.12
C ASP A 148 -13.78 -5.25 -16.50
N LEU A 149 -12.95 -5.64 -15.52
CA LEU A 149 -11.54 -6.00 -15.72
C LEU A 149 -11.32 -7.30 -16.51
N ASP A 150 -12.30 -8.19 -16.60
CA ASP A 150 -12.15 -9.42 -17.38
C ASP A 150 -12.45 -9.17 -18.86
N SER A 151 -13.57 -8.52 -19.13
CA SER A 151 -14.05 -8.26 -20.49
C SER A 151 -13.44 -7.00 -21.10
N TYR A 152 -12.94 -6.07 -20.28
CA TYR A 152 -12.59 -4.70 -20.65
C TYR A 152 -13.76 -3.92 -21.27
N SER A 153 -14.99 -4.24 -20.88
CA SER A 153 -16.15 -3.45 -21.27
C SER A 153 -16.20 -2.17 -20.44
N VAL A 154 -16.33 -1.01 -21.10
CA VAL A 154 -16.48 0.30 -20.47
C VAL A 154 -17.91 0.80 -20.66
N THR A 155 -18.56 1.20 -19.57
CA THR A 155 -19.88 1.82 -19.58
C THR A 155 -19.87 3.17 -18.87
N PRO A 156 -20.64 4.18 -19.36
CA PRO A 156 -20.86 5.43 -18.63
C PRO A 156 -21.65 5.23 -17.33
#